data_AF-A0A4R1BD47-F1
#
_entry.id   AF-A0A4R1BD47-F1
#
_cell.length_a   1.000
_cell.length_b   1.000
_cell.length_c   1.000
_cell.angle_alpha   90.00
_cell.angle_beta   90.00
_cell.angle_gamma   90.00
#
_symmetry.space_group_name_H-M   'P 1'
#
loop_
_entity.id
_entity.type
_entity.pdbx_description
1 polymer ?
#
loop_
_entity_poly.entity_id
_entity_poly.type
_entity_poly.pdbx_seq_one_letter_code
_entity_poly.pdbx_strand_id
1 'polypeptide(L)'
;MFRKELKVLDCTIRDGGLINNYRFSMDFVKAVWRATCDAGVDIVELGKKLAESDEYTREKYGRWNFCDDDDLREVLDSHPCDKPPMVAVMYDVGRVDVRGMRPRDQSPVDMVRTACYVHQIDAGLDLVKRSKDLGYLTTMNIMAASASIESELIEGLQEIEQTPELDYLYLVDTFGAFYSEQVTYYLKLYQQHAPSKPLGFHAHNNQQLAFSNTQQAIIDGVNLLDATINGIGRGAGNCNLELLLNFLKNPKFDVRPVYKVIQEEFVPLRREIEWGFNDIYGISGFLNQHPRDAMKIRANPELKDRCYDFYLKSLRLDQGD
;
A
#
# COMPACT_ATOMS: atom_id res chain seq x y z
N MET A 1 -15.39 3.03 18.68
CA MET A 1 -15.43 1.57 18.84
C MET A 1 -13.99 1.13 19.08
N PHE A 2 -13.58 0.95 20.33
CA PHE A 2 -12.19 0.66 20.65
C PHE A 2 -11.92 -0.84 20.49
N ARG A 3 -11.12 -1.22 19.48
CA ARG A 3 -10.61 -2.58 19.29
C ARG A 3 -9.09 -2.57 19.48
N LYS A 4 -8.61 -3.19 20.56
CA LYS A 4 -7.21 -3.13 20.99
C LYS A 4 -6.22 -3.72 19.96
N GLU A 5 -6.67 -4.70 19.18
CA GLU A 5 -5.86 -5.38 18.17
C GLU A 5 -5.68 -4.58 16.88
N LEU A 6 -6.51 -3.56 16.67
CA LEU A 6 -6.50 -2.78 15.44
C LEU A 6 -5.25 -1.90 15.39
N LYS A 7 -4.48 -2.07 14.33
CA LYS A 7 -3.26 -1.34 14.01
C LYS A 7 -3.44 -0.53 12.72
N VAL A 8 -2.79 0.62 12.67
CA VAL A 8 -2.76 1.47 11.47
C VAL A 8 -1.36 1.50 10.89
N LEU A 9 -1.26 1.19 9.59
CA LEU A 9 -0.03 1.27 8.81
C LEU A 9 -0.09 2.48 7.88
N ASP A 10 0.88 3.39 8.01
CA ASP A 10 1.11 4.45 7.02
C ASP A 10 1.98 3.91 5.88
N CYS A 11 1.56 4.08 4.64
CA CYS A 11 2.36 3.75 3.45
C CYS A 11 2.56 4.96 2.52
N THR A 12 2.63 6.16 3.10
CA THR A 12 2.74 7.43 2.36
C THR A 12 3.94 7.44 1.43
N ILE A 13 5.12 7.04 1.91
CA ILE A 13 6.34 7.09 1.11
C ILE A 13 6.37 5.96 0.07
N ARG A 14 5.94 4.75 0.44
CA ARG A 14 5.93 3.61 -0.48
C ARG A 14 4.91 3.77 -1.59
N ASP A 15 3.63 3.96 -1.26
CA ASP A 15 2.59 4.02 -2.28
C ASP A 15 2.56 5.38 -2.99
N GLY A 16 2.84 6.47 -2.26
CA GLY A 16 3.06 7.79 -2.85
C GLY A 16 4.29 7.84 -3.77
N GLY A 17 5.27 6.96 -3.58
CA GLY A 17 6.43 6.87 -4.47
C GLY A 17 6.07 6.49 -5.90
N LEU A 18 4.93 5.81 -6.11
CA LEU A 18 4.46 5.39 -7.42
C LEU A 18 4.08 6.56 -8.35
N ILE A 19 3.78 7.74 -7.80
CA ILE A 19 3.40 8.92 -8.61
C ILE A 19 4.57 9.87 -8.87
N ASN A 20 5.72 9.67 -8.22
CA ASN A 20 6.90 10.53 -8.37
C ASN A 20 8.20 9.77 -8.66
N ASN A 21 8.10 8.48 -9.01
CA ASN A 21 9.24 7.57 -9.18
C ASN A 21 10.15 7.52 -7.94
N TYR A 22 9.55 7.54 -6.74
CA TYR A 22 10.24 7.45 -5.44
C TYR A 22 11.26 8.57 -5.18
N ARG A 23 10.99 9.78 -5.70
CA ARG A 23 11.87 10.95 -5.60
C ARG A 23 11.50 11.94 -4.49
N PHE A 24 10.83 11.48 -3.44
CA PHE A 24 10.65 12.33 -2.25
C PHE A 24 12.01 12.77 -1.69
N SER A 25 12.11 14.03 -1.28
CA SER A 25 13.33 14.51 -0.62
C SER A 25 13.50 13.86 0.75
N MET A 26 14.74 13.82 1.25
CA MET A 26 15.01 13.34 2.60
C MET A 26 14.24 14.13 3.65
N ASP A 27 14.15 15.46 3.51
CA ASP A 27 13.41 16.32 4.43
C ASP A 27 11.91 16.02 4.45
N PHE A 28 11.31 15.76 3.28
CA PHE A 28 9.90 15.35 3.20
C PHE A 28 9.67 14.02 3.93
N VAL A 29 10.54 13.03 3.73
CA VAL A 29 10.41 11.73 4.40
C VAL A 29 10.62 11.85 5.91
N LYS A 30 11.58 12.68 6.38
CA LYS A 30 11.74 12.99 7.81
C LYS A 30 10.51 13.69 8.40
N ALA A 31 9.88 14.59 7.64
CA ALA A 31 8.66 15.27 8.07
C ALA A 31 7.47 14.30 8.21
N VAL A 32 7.32 13.36 7.26
CA VAL A 32 6.31 12.27 7.34
C VAL A 32 6.61 11.36 8.53
N TRP A 33 7.85 10.90 8.69
CA TRP A 33 8.27 10.06 9.82
C TRP A 33 7.92 10.69 11.17
N ARG A 34 8.33 11.95 11.38
CA ARG A 34 7.98 12.73 12.58
C ARG A 34 6.47 12.79 12.81
N ALA A 35 5.70 13.13 11.78
CA ALA A 35 4.25 13.23 11.89
C ALA A 35 3.61 11.89 12.26
N THR A 36 4.06 10.78 11.68
CA THR A 36 3.55 9.44 12.00
C THR A 36 3.92 8.97 13.40
N CYS A 37 5.15 9.26 13.87
CA CYS A 37 5.57 9.02 15.25
C CYS A 37 4.68 9.78 16.24
N ASP A 38 4.56 11.10 16.07
CA ASP A 38 3.81 11.95 16.99
C ASP A 38 2.31 11.66 16.94
N ALA A 39 1.81 11.15 15.81
CA ALA A 39 0.42 10.74 15.65
C ALA A 39 0.10 9.37 16.26
N GLY A 40 1.12 8.62 16.70
CA GLY A 40 0.97 7.30 17.29
C GLY A 40 0.63 6.21 16.27
N VAL A 41 1.00 6.36 14.99
CA VAL A 41 0.83 5.29 13.97
C VAL A 41 1.56 4.01 14.42
N ASP A 42 1.05 2.83 14.06
CA ASP A 42 1.66 1.55 14.50
C ASP A 42 2.85 1.14 13.65
N ILE A 43 2.74 1.31 12.33
CA ILE A 43 3.72 0.85 11.34
C ILE A 43 3.87 1.93 10.27
N VAL A 44 5.08 2.21 9.81
CA VAL A 44 5.37 3.12 8.69
C VAL A 44 6.15 2.38 7.62
N GLU A 45 5.62 2.37 6.41
CA GLU A 45 6.24 1.77 5.24
C GLU A 45 6.97 2.83 4.41
N LEU A 46 8.30 2.83 4.50
CA LEU A 46 9.15 3.89 3.94
C LEU A 46 9.51 3.69 2.46
N GLY A 47 9.14 2.56 1.87
CA GLY A 47 9.35 2.35 0.45
C GLY A 47 9.38 0.89 0.02
N LYS A 48 9.99 0.67 -1.14
CA LYS A 48 10.27 -0.67 -1.64
C LYS A 48 11.75 -0.98 -1.49
N LYS A 49 12.07 -2.27 -1.52
CA LYS A 49 13.45 -2.75 -1.44
C LYS A 49 13.74 -3.67 -2.63
N LEU A 50 13.60 -3.07 -3.81
CA LEU A 50 13.84 -3.72 -5.11
C LEU A 50 15.34 -3.92 -5.34
N ALA A 51 15.68 -4.98 -6.06
CA ALA A 51 16.98 -5.15 -6.68
C ALA A 51 17.15 -4.16 -7.84
N GLU A 52 18.36 -3.62 -7.99
CA GLU A 52 18.72 -2.85 -9.17
C GLU A 52 18.79 -3.76 -10.40
N SER A 53 18.27 -3.27 -11.53
CA SER A 53 18.26 -3.96 -12.82
C SER A 53 18.24 -2.97 -13.97
N ASP A 54 18.34 -3.44 -15.21
CA ASP A 54 18.27 -2.59 -16.42
C ASP A 54 16.97 -1.76 -16.49
N GLU A 55 15.87 -2.30 -15.95
CA GLU A 55 14.58 -1.62 -15.87
C GLU A 55 14.52 -0.67 -14.66
N TYR A 56 14.99 -1.12 -13.49
CA TYR A 56 14.90 -0.41 -12.21
C TYR A 56 16.28 0.06 -11.75
N THR A 57 16.77 1.13 -12.36
CA THR A 57 18.05 1.77 -11.99
C THR A 57 17.84 2.92 -10.99
N ARG A 58 18.86 3.21 -10.19
CA ARG A 58 18.89 4.39 -9.28
C ARG A 58 18.88 5.73 -10.01
N GLU A 59 19.20 5.73 -11.30
CA GLU A 59 19.05 6.90 -12.15
C GLU A 59 17.58 7.17 -12.47
N LYS A 60 16.78 6.13 -12.75
CA LYS A 60 15.36 6.27 -13.11
C LYS A 60 14.49 6.48 -11.88
N TYR A 61 14.73 5.71 -10.83
CA TYR A 61 13.94 5.72 -9.60
C TYR A 61 14.75 6.26 -8.43
N GLY A 62 14.10 7.04 -7.56
CA GLY A 62 14.75 7.58 -6.37
C GLY A 62 14.97 6.53 -5.29
N ARG A 63 15.71 6.93 -4.25
CA ARG A 63 16.23 6.05 -3.19
C ARG A 63 15.15 5.22 -2.48
N TRP A 64 13.92 5.72 -2.37
CA TRP A 64 12.83 5.01 -1.67
C TRP A 64 12.24 3.83 -2.48
N ASN A 65 12.70 3.61 -3.71
CA ASN A 65 12.41 2.38 -4.45
C ASN A 65 13.33 1.23 -4.06
N PHE A 66 14.48 1.55 -3.45
CA PHE A 66 15.53 0.60 -3.06
C PHE A 66 15.66 0.51 -1.53
N CYS A 67 15.36 1.58 -0.80
CA CYS A 67 15.34 1.67 0.67
C CYS A 67 16.57 1.03 1.33
N ASP A 68 17.73 1.61 1.04
CA ASP A 68 18.97 1.21 1.70
C ASP A 68 18.89 1.48 3.20
N ASP A 69 19.49 0.60 4.01
CA ASP A 69 19.41 0.70 5.47
C ASP A 69 19.96 2.02 6.02
N ASP A 70 20.95 2.61 5.34
CA ASP A 70 21.55 3.88 5.76
C ASP A 70 20.60 5.06 5.55
N ASP A 71 19.84 5.08 4.44
CA ASP A 71 18.78 6.07 4.22
C ASP A 71 17.68 5.92 5.28
N LEU A 72 17.30 4.68 5.61
CA LEU A 72 16.32 4.41 6.66
C LEU A 72 16.82 4.93 8.01
N ARG A 73 18.05 4.59 8.43
CA ARG A 73 18.63 5.09 9.69
C ARG A 73 18.63 6.62 9.76
N GLU A 74 19.00 7.30 8.67
CA GLU A 74 19.00 8.77 8.64
C GLU A 74 17.59 9.35 8.90
N VAL A 75 16.54 8.71 8.39
CA VAL A 75 15.15 9.10 8.66
C VAL A 75 14.78 8.81 10.11
N LEU A 76 15.05 7.61 10.60
CA LEU A 76 14.64 7.19 11.95
C LEU A 76 15.32 8.03 13.03
N ASP A 77 16.62 8.31 12.87
CA ASP A 77 17.42 9.09 13.82
C ASP A 77 17.07 10.59 13.79
N SER A 78 16.30 11.05 12.81
CA SER A 78 15.93 12.46 12.65
C SER A 78 14.93 12.96 13.69
N HIS A 79 14.18 12.06 14.33
CA HIS A 79 13.16 12.43 15.32
C HIS A 79 13.08 11.37 16.43
N PRO A 80 13.37 11.73 17.69
CA PRO A 80 13.22 10.78 18.80
C PRO A 80 11.74 10.52 19.07
N CYS A 81 11.35 9.25 19.08
CA CYS A 81 9.97 8.82 19.36
C CYS A 81 9.95 7.95 20.61
N ASP A 82 9.14 8.30 21.62
CA ASP A 82 9.01 7.50 22.86
C ASP A 82 8.50 6.08 22.58
N LYS A 83 7.64 5.96 21.56
CA LYS A 83 7.06 4.71 21.06
C LYS A 83 7.15 4.72 19.54
N PRO A 84 8.32 4.39 18.96
CA PRO A 84 8.49 4.44 17.52
C PRO A 84 7.55 3.42 16.85
N PRO A 85 6.95 3.77 15.69
CA PRO A 85 6.26 2.78 14.88
C PRO A 85 7.26 1.74 14.37
N MET A 86 6.77 0.53 14.08
CA MET A 86 7.57 -0.46 13.35
C MET A 86 7.86 0.04 11.94
N VAL A 87 9.03 -0.31 11.41
CA VAL A 87 9.42 0.06 10.04
C VAL A 87 9.12 -1.09 9.09
N ALA A 88 8.39 -0.79 8.01
CA ALA A 88 8.08 -1.74 6.96
C ALA A 88 8.71 -1.36 5.62
N VAL A 89 9.00 -2.38 4.80
CA VAL A 89 9.32 -2.21 3.37
C VAL A 89 8.56 -3.22 2.53
N MET A 90 8.29 -2.86 1.28
CA MET A 90 7.66 -3.74 0.30
C MET A 90 8.71 -4.51 -0.51
N TYR A 91 8.46 -5.81 -0.66
CA TYR A 91 9.13 -6.71 -1.58
C TYR A 91 8.16 -7.11 -2.70
N ASP A 92 8.51 -6.75 -3.94
CA ASP A 92 7.76 -7.18 -5.12
C ASP A 92 8.30 -8.55 -5.58
N VAL A 93 7.43 -9.58 -5.62
CA VAL A 93 7.84 -10.92 -6.06
C VAL A 93 8.49 -10.87 -7.45
N GLY A 94 9.66 -11.50 -7.57
CA GLY A 94 10.47 -11.51 -8.80
C GLY A 94 11.42 -10.32 -8.97
N ARG A 95 11.46 -9.37 -8.03
CA ARG A 95 12.29 -8.16 -8.11
C ARG A 95 13.16 -7.91 -6.87
N VAL A 96 13.40 -8.95 -6.08
CA VAL A 96 14.14 -8.87 -4.81
C VAL A 96 15.47 -9.58 -4.94
N ASP A 97 16.54 -8.95 -4.44
CA ASP A 97 17.82 -9.63 -4.27
C ASP A 97 17.79 -10.47 -2.99
N VAL A 98 17.31 -11.71 -3.13
CA VAL A 98 17.19 -12.65 -2.02
C VAL A 98 18.54 -13.01 -1.40
N ARG A 99 19.66 -12.86 -2.13
CA ARG A 99 21.01 -13.15 -1.60
C ARG A 99 21.54 -12.01 -0.75
N GLY A 100 21.10 -10.78 -1.03
CA GLY A 100 21.43 -9.58 -0.27
C GLY A 100 20.61 -9.38 1.00
N MET A 101 19.60 -10.22 1.26
CA MET A 101 18.78 -10.12 2.48
C MET A 101 19.61 -10.36 3.73
N ARG A 102 19.43 -9.48 4.73
CA ARG A 102 20.13 -9.55 6.02
C ARG A 102 19.17 -9.92 7.15
N PRO A 103 19.64 -10.56 8.23
CA PRO A 103 18.86 -10.78 9.43
C PRO A 103 18.25 -9.47 9.99
N ARG A 104 17.08 -9.57 10.61
CA ARG A 104 16.32 -8.43 11.16
C ARG A 104 17.10 -7.67 12.23
N ASP A 105 17.96 -8.32 13.00
CA ASP A 105 18.80 -7.69 14.03
C ASP A 105 19.95 -6.84 13.45
N GLN A 106 20.19 -6.92 12.13
CA GLN A 106 21.20 -6.15 11.40
C GLN A 106 20.58 -5.06 10.49
N SER A 107 19.26 -4.93 10.53
CA SER A 107 18.45 -4.07 9.65
C SER A 107 17.58 -3.13 10.49
N PRO A 108 17.31 -1.89 10.05
CA PRO A 108 16.32 -1.03 10.69
C PRO A 108 14.87 -1.44 10.38
N VAL A 109 14.65 -2.44 9.53
CA VAL A 109 13.32 -2.91 9.12
C VAL A 109 12.79 -3.96 10.11
N ASP A 110 11.52 -3.83 10.51
CA ASP A 110 10.82 -4.79 11.37
C ASP A 110 9.90 -5.73 10.60
N MET A 111 9.29 -5.23 9.51
CA MET A 111 8.29 -5.94 8.73
C MET A 111 8.63 -5.95 7.24
N VAL A 112 8.55 -7.13 6.62
CA VAL A 112 8.62 -7.29 5.16
C VAL A 112 7.23 -7.59 4.62
N ARG A 113 6.79 -6.75 3.68
CA ARG A 113 5.49 -6.89 3.00
C ARG A 113 5.69 -7.46 1.62
N THR A 114 5.21 -8.67 1.38
CA THR A 114 5.40 -9.37 0.09
C THR A 114 4.22 -9.11 -0.82
N ALA A 115 4.39 -8.32 -1.88
CA ALA A 115 3.38 -8.08 -2.89
C ALA A 115 3.47 -9.12 -4.01
N CYS A 116 2.35 -9.77 -4.31
CA CYS A 116 2.26 -10.77 -5.37
C CYS A 116 0.88 -10.72 -6.06
N TYR A 117 0.84 -11.17 -7.32
CA TYR A 117 -0.42 -11.57 -7.95
C TYR A 117 -0.79 -13.01 -7.57
N VAL A 118 -2.03 -13.41 -7.81
CA VAL A 118 -2.53 -14.76 -7.47
C VAL A 118 -1.66 -15.88 -8.08
N HIS A 119 -1.30 -15.78 -9.37
CA HIS A 119 -0.41 -16.73 -10.04
C HIS A 119 1.05 -16.74 -9.53
N GLN A 120 1.39 -15.87 -8.58
CA GLN A 120 2.73 -15.77 -7.99
C GLN A 120 2.74 -16.15 -6.50
N ILE A 121 1.64 -16.67 -5.96
CA ILE A 121 1.52 -17.00 -4.53
C ILE A 121 2.66 -17.94 -4.08
N ASP A 122 2.99 -18.98 -4.83
CA ASP A 122 4.07 -19.93 -4.50
C ASP A 122 5.42 -19.22 -4.27
N ALA A 123 5.80 -18.34 -5.22
CA ALA A 123 7.03 -17.57 -5.13
C ALA A 123 6.95 -16.52 -4.01
N GLY A 124 5.77 -15.97 -3.75
CA GLY A 124 5.51 -15.11 -2.60
C GLY A 124 5.69 -15.84 -1.27
N LEU A 125 5.22 -17.09 -1.16
CA LEU A 125 5.35 -17.90 0.05
C LEU A 125 6.80 -18.27 0.33
N ASP A 126 7.61 -18.57 -0.70
CA ASP A 126 9.06 -18.76 -0.53
C ASP A 126 9.72 -17.48 0.05
N LEU A 127 9.36 -16.31 -0.45
CA LEU A 127 9.89 -15.04 0.06
C LEU A 127 9.42 -14.72 1.48
N VAL A 128 8.17 -15.03 1.81
CA VAL A 128 7.63 -14.91 3.17
C VAL A 128 8.41 -15.81 4.14
N LYS A 129 8.62 -17.08 3.80
CA LYS A 129 9.38 -18.03 4.63
C LYS A 129 10.80 -17.54 4.87
N ARG A 130 11.52 -17.14 3.80
CA ARG A 130 12.86 -16.55 3.92
C ARG A 130 12.91 -15.33 4.81
N SER A 131 11.93 -14.43 4.67
CA SER A 131 11.84 -13.22 5.49
C SER A 131 11.58 -13.57 6.96
N LYS A 132 10.72 -14.57 7.23
CA LYS A 132 10.44 -15.04 8.58
C LYS A 132 11.65 -15.68 9.24
N ASP A 133 12.40 -16.51 8.50
CA ASP A 133 13.63 -17.16 8.98
C ASP A 133 14.71 -16.15 9.37
N LEU A 134 14.73 -14.98 8.72
CA LEU A 134 15.60 -13.86 9.07
C LEU A 134 15.09 -13.01 10.25
N GLY A 135 13.93 -13.33 10.81
CA GLY A 135 13.36 -12.71 12.00
C GLY A 135 12.44 -11.51 11.75
N TYR A 136 12.02 -11.27 10.50
CA TYR A 136 11.06 -10.22 10.17
C TYR A 136 9.63 -10.65 10.49
N LEU A 137 8.78 -9.67 10.81
CA LEU A 137 7.33 -9.82 10.71
C LEU A 137 6.94 -9.85 9.23
N THR A 138 6.01 -10.70 8.81
CA THR A 138 5.72 -10.93 7.40
C THR A 138 4.28 -10.62 7.04
N THR A 139 4.08 -10.05 5.86
CA THR A 139 2.76 -9.96 5.24
C THR A 139 2.79 -10.48 3.81
N MET A 140 1.63 -10.89 3.33
CA MET A 140 1.39 -11.21 1.93
C MET A 140 0.24 -10.34 1.44
N ASN A 141 0.51 -9.54 0.43
CA ASN A 141 -0.38 -8.54 -0.16
C ASN A 141 -0.81 -9.03 -1.54
N ILE A 142 -1.98 -9.68 -1.60
CA ILE A 142 -2.52 -10.22 -2.85
C ILE A 142 -3.10 -9.08 -3.68
N MET A 143 -2.43 -8.78 -4.79
CA MET A 143 -2.82 -7.73 -5.73
C MET A 143 -3.87 -8.24 -6.72
N ALA A 144 -4.75 -7.33 -7.14
CA ALA A 144 -5.75 -7.50 -8.20
C ALA A 144 -6.66 -8.72 -8.00
N ALA A 145 -7.03 -9.04 -6.75
CA ALA A 145 -7.97 -10.12 -6.44
C ALA A 145 -9.32 -9.96 -7.17
N SER A 146 -9.74 -8.73 -7.43
CA SER A 146 -10.95 -8.40 -8.20
C SER A 146 -10.91 -8.85 -9.66
N ALA A 147 -9.73 -9.13 -10.21
CA ALA A 147 -9.51 -9.49 -11.61
C ALA A 147 -8.82 -10.86 -11.76
N SER A 148 -8.65 -11.60 -10.67
CA SER A 148 -8.13 -12.96 -10.69
C SER A 148 -9.24 -13.98 -10.90
N ILE A 149 -8.85 -15.17 -11.40
CA ILE A 149 -9.75 -16.32 -11.44
C ILE A 149 -9.99 -16.77 -9.98
N GLU A 150 -11.25 -16.80 -9.55
CA GLU A 150 -11.62 -17.08 -8.16
C GLU A 150 -11.13 -18.45 -7.67
N SER A 151 -11.16 -19.48 -8.52
CA SER A 151 -10.65 -20.81 -8.16
C SER A 151 -9.16 -20.81 -7.88
N GLU A 152 -8.36 -20.07 -8.66
CA GLU A 152 -6.91 -19.92 -8.42
C GLU A 152 -6.66 -19.15 -7.12
N LEU A 153 -7.47 -18.13 -6.83
CA LEU A 153 -7.39 -17.40 -5.56
C LEU A 153 -7.70 -18.33 -4.38
N ILE A 154 -8.73 -19.16 -4.49
CA ILE A 154 -9.10 -20.14 -3.45
C ILE A 154 -7.97 -21.15 -3.21
N GLU A 155 -7.37 -21.69 -4.27
CA GLU A 155 -6.24 -22.61 -4.19
C GLU A 155 -5.05 -21.93 -3.47
N GLY A 156 -4.69 -20.72 -3.90
CA GLY A 156 -3.62 -19.96 -3.25
C GLY A 156 -3.90 -19.61 -1.78
N LEU A 157 -5.15 -19.31 -1.41
CA LEU A 157 -5.55 -19.09 -0.02
C LEU A 157 -5.37 -20.36 0.84
N GLN A 158 -5.64 -21.54 0.28
CA GLN A 158 -5.45 -22.81 0.97
C GLN A 158 -3.95 -23.10 1.21
N GLU A 159 -3.08 -22.75 0.26
CA GLU A 159 -1.64 -22.84 0.46
C GLU A 159 -1.12 -21.85 1.52
N ILE A 160 -1.67 -20.64 1.52
CA ILE A 160 -1.38 -19.63 2.53
C ILE A 160 -1.76 -20.12 3.93
N GLU A 161 -2.92 -20.77 4.10
CA GLU A 161 -3.34 -21.36 5.37
C GLU A 161 -2.28 -22.31 5.94
N GLN A 162 -1.64 -23.11 5.08
CA GLN A 162 -0.59 -24.06 5.46
C GLN A 162 0.78 -23.41 5.76
N THR A 163 0.91 -22.08 5.65
CA THR A 163 2.19 -21.37 5.83
C THR A 163 2.19 -20.59 7.15
N PRO A 164 2.62 -21.19 8.28
CA PRO A 164 2.64 -20.51 9.59
C PRO A 164 3.58 -19.31 9.66
N GLU A 165 4.54 -19.21 8.73
CA GLU A 165 5.50 -18.11 8.64
C GLU A 165 4.85 -16.78 8.24
N LEU A 166 3.62 -16.81 7.70
CA LEU A 166 2.85 -15.63 7.34
C LEU A 166 2.10 -15.06 8.56
N ASP A 167 2.44 -13.84 8.98
CA ASP A 167 1.79 -13.20 10.14
C ASP A 167 0.48 -12.48 9.78
N TYR A 168 0.41 -11.84 8.60
CA TYR A 168 -0.80 -11.13 8.14
C TYR A 168 -1.06 -11.37 6.65
N LEU A 169 -2.33 -11.62 6.30
CA LEU A 169 -2.79 -11.76 4.93
C LEU A 169 -3.60 -10.52 4.52
N TYR A 170 -3.21 -9.85 3.45
CA TYR A 170 -3.84 -8.63 2.98
C TYR A 170 -4.76 -8.86 1.78
N LEU A 171 -5.98 -8.33 1.87
CA LEU A 171 -6.81 -8.02 0.71
C LEU A 171 -6.45 -6.62 0.20
N VAL A 172 -6.09 -6.51 -1.08
CA VAL A 172 -5.70 -5.24 -1.71
C VAL A 172 -6.68 -4.88 -2.83
N ASP A 173 -7.39 -3.77 -2.68
CA ASP A 173 -8.25 -3.20 -3.74
C ASP A 173 -7.38 -2.48 -4.78
N THR A 174 -6.58 -3.24 -5.52
CA THR A 174 -5.48 -2.75 -6.38
C THR A 174 -5.94 -1.75 -7.45
N PHE A 175 -7.18 -1.88 -7.92
CA PHE A 175 -7.74 -1.02 -8.97
C PHE A 175 -8.71 0.05 -8.41
N GLY A 176 -8.96 0.06 -7.09
CA GLY A 176 -9.97 0.94 -6.48
C GLY A 176 -11.38 0.64 -7.01
N ALA A 177 -11.64 -0.65 -7.25
CA ALA A 177 -12.81 -1.16 -7.94
C ALA A 177 -13.90 -1.66 -6.98
N PHE A 178 -13.55 -1.95 -5.73
CA PHE A 178 -14.49 -2.55 -4.80
C PHE A 178 -15.56 -1.57 -4.31
N TYR A 179 -16.79 -2.05 -4.26
CA TYR A 179 -17.84 -1.56 -3.36
C TYR A 179 -17.77 -2.30 -2.01
N SER A 180 -18.46 -1.77 -1.00
CA SER A 180 -18.51 -2.34 0.36
C SER A 180 -18.88 -3.83 0.38
N GLU A 181 -19.85 -4.23 -0.42
CA GLU A 181 -20.38 -5.58 -0.50
C GLU A 181 -19.34 -6.54 -1.07
N GLN A 182 -18.50 -6.06 -2.00
CA GLN A 182 -17.38 -6.82 -2.54
C GLN A 182 -16.27 -6.97 -1.51
N VAL A 183 -15.97 -5.92 -0.73
CA VAL A 183 -15.03 -6.02 0.41
C VAL A 183 -15.48 -7.12 1.36
N THR A 184 -16.75 -7.11 1.78
CA THR A 184 -17.31 -8.15 2.66
C THR A 184 -17.23 -9.53 2.02
N TYR A 185 -17.54 -9.65 0.73
CA TYR A 185 -17.47 -10.92 0.01
C TYR A 185 -16.05 -11.50 0.00
N TYR A 186 -15.05 -10.72 -0.43
CA TYR A 186 -13.67 -11.19 -0.49
C TYR A 186 -13.08 -11.47 0.90
N LEU A 187 -13.39 -10.66 1.91
CA LEU A 187 -12.93 -10.94 3.28
C LEU A 187 -13.53 -12.25 3.83
N LYS A 188 -14.80 -12.55 3.54
CA LYS A 188 -15.39 -13.86 3.89
C LYS A 188 -14.72 -15.01 3.14
N LEU A 189 -14.39 -14.83 1.86
CA LEU A 189 -13.65 -15.82 1.08
C LEU A 189 -12.28 -16.12 1.72
N TYR A 190 -11.55 -15.06 2.12
CA TYR A 190 -10.27 -15.18 2.80
C TYR A 190 -10.42 -15.88 4.16
N GLN A 191 -11.42 -15.50 4.97
CA GLN A 191 -11.69 -16.16 6.26
C GLN A 191 -12.11 -17.62 6.10
N GLN A 192 -12.79 -17.98 5.02
CA GLN A 192 -13.21 -19.35 4.76
C GLN A 192 -12.05 -20.25 4.38
N HIS A 193 -11.09 -19.75 3.59
CA HIS A 193 -10.01 -20.56 3.03
C HIS A 193 -8.64 -20.38 3.72
N ALA A 194 -8.47 -19.31 4.48
CA ALA A 194 -7.30 -19.04 5.32
C ALA A 194 -7.70 -18.56 6.73
N PRO A 195 -8.54 -19.33 7.46
CA PRO A 195 -9.14 -18.91 8.73
C PRO A 195 -8.14 -18.59 9.84
N SER A 196 -6.92 -19.16 9.79
CA SER A 196 -5.89 -18.90 10.80
C SER A 196 -5.21 -17.55 10.64
N LYS A 197 -5.37 -16.88 9.48
CA LYS A 197 -4.60 -15.69 9.12
C LYS A 197 -5.26 -14.40 9.60
N PRO A 198 -4.58 -13.60 10.45
CA PRO A 198 -4.98 -12.23 10.71
C PRO A 198 -5.03 -11.44 9.41
N LEU A 199 -6.12 -10.70 9.19
CA LEU A 199 -6.34 -9.98 7.95
C LEU A 199 -5.86 -8.52 8.04
N GLY A 200 -5.27 -8.08 6.92
CA GLY A 200 -5.02 -6.68 6.60
C GLY A 200 -5.84 -6.21 5.40
N PHE A 201 -6.02 -4.90 5.27
CA PHE A 201 -6.76 -4.31 4.14
C PHE A 201 -6.07 -3.04 3.62
N HIS A 202 -5.98 -2.94 2.30
CA HIS A 202 -5.44 -1.79 1.59
C HIS A 202 -6.39 -1.36 0.48
N ALA A 203 -6.89 -0.11 0.55
CA ALA A 203 -7.87 0.41 -0.40
C ALA A 203 -7.36 1.58 -1.21
N HIS A 204 -7.58 1.52 -2.52
CA HIS A 204 -7.38 2.66 -3.44
C HIS A 204 -8.67 3.47 -3.61
N ASN A 205 -8.51 4.76 -3.90
CA ASN A 205 -9.59 5.75 -3.84
C ASN A 205 -10.21 6.10 -5.20
N ASN A 206 -10.06 5.24 -6.21
CA ASN A 206 -10.48 5.50 -7.59
C ASN A 206 -11.97 5.86 -7.70
N GLN A 207 -12.81 5.21 -6.91
CA GLN A 207 -14.25 5.51 -6.84
C GLN A 207 -14.64 6.37 -5.63
N GLN A 208 -13.67 7.00 -4.96
CA GLN A 208 -13.85 7.72 -3.68
C GLN A 208 -14.35 6.84 -2.52
N LEU A 209 -14.12 5.52 -2.61
CA LEU A 209 -14.60 4.53 -1.64
C LEU A 209 -13.51 4.04 -0.68
N ALA A 210 -12.27 4.52 -0.75
CA ALA A 210 -11.19 3.94 0.07
C ALA A 210 -11.49 4.03 1.57
N PHE A 211 -12.00 5.18 2.03
CA PHE A 211 -12.35 5.38 3.44
C PHE A 211 -13.60 4.59 3.85
N SER A 212 -14.63 4.50 3.01
CA SER A 212 -15.82 3.68 3.31
C SER A 212 -15.50 2.19 3.32
N ASN A 213 -14.71 1.71 2.35
CA ASN A 213 -14.27 0.33 2.26
C ASN A 213 -13.36 -0.06 3.43
N THR A 214 -12.52 0.87 3.89
CA THR A 214 -11.71 0.64 5.10
C THR A 214 -12.59 0.51 6.35
N GLN A 215 -13.65 1.31 6.47
CA GLN A 215 -14.64 1.14 7.55
C GLN A 215 -15.36 -0.21 7.45
N GLN A 216 -15.74 -0.62 6.24
CA GLN A 216 -16.37 -1.93 6.01
C GLN A 216 -15.43 -3.08 6.40
N ALA A 217 -14.16 -3.01 6.03
CA ALA A 217 -13.15 -3.99 6.42
C ALA A 217 -13.01 -4.11 7.95
N ILE A 218 -13.06 -2.98 8.68
CA ILE A 218 -13.09 -2.98 10.16
C ILE A 218 -14.31 -3.75 10.69
N ILE A 219 -15.49 -3.50 10.12
CA ILE A 219 -16.74 -4.18 10.49
C ILE A 219 -16.62 -5.70 10.25
N ASP A 220 -15.99 -6.09 9.14
CA ASP A 220 -15.78 -7.49 8.73
C ASP A 220 -14.58 -8.17 9.43
N GLY A 221 -13.98 -7.49 10.42
CA GLY A 221 -13.04 -8.11 11.35
C GLY A 221 -11.56 -7.87 11.06
N VAL A 222 -11.21 -7.07 10.05
CA VAL A 222 -9.81 -6.71 9.74
C VAL A 222 -9.16 -5.92 10.88
N ASN A 223 -7.87 -6.19 11.13
CA ASN A 223 -7.11 -5.63 12.25
C ASN A 223 -5.88 -4.83 11.82
N LEU A 224 -5.48 -4.85 10.55
CA LEU A 224 -4.34 -4.09 10.06
C LEU A 224 -4.75 -3.28 8.83
N LEU A 225 -4.75 -1.95 8.96
CA LEU A 225 -5.33 -1.06 7.96
C LEU A 225 -4.26 -0.16 7.38
N ASP A 226 -4.15 -0.15 6.05
CA ASP A 226 -3.28 0.77 5.34
C ASP A 226 -3.97 2.10 5.08
N ALA A 227 -3.23 3.19 5.27
CA ALA A 227 -3.62 4.53 4.86
C ALA A 227 -2.40 5.36 4.49
N THR A 228 -2.63 6.54 3.93
CA THR A 228 -1.57 7.50 3.58
C THR A 228 -2.00 8.91 3.96
N ILE A 229 -1.04 9.75 4.34
CA ILE A 229 -1.28 11.16 4.64
C ILE A 229 -1.84 11.84 3.39
N ASN A 230 -2.95 12.54 3.54
CA ASN A 230 -3.61 13.26 2.46
C ASN A 230 -4.01 12.39 1.26
N GLY A 231 -4.12 11.08 1.48
CA GLY A 231 -4.53 10.09 0.49
C GLY A 231 -3.54 9.92 -0.66
N ILE A 232 -2.26 10.32 -0.51
CA ILE A 232 -1.27 10.21 -1.59
C ILE A 232 -1.04 8.75 -2.00
N GLY A 233 -0.95 8.49 -3.31
CA GLY A 233 -0.78 7.14 -3.81
C GLY A 233 -1.06 7.03 -5.29
N ARG A 234 -0.91 5.81 -5.82
CA ARG A 234 -1.17 5.53 -7.24
C ARG A 234 -2.61 5.86 -7.63
N GLY A 235 -2.80 6.39 -8.84
CA GLY A 235 -4.13 6.68 -9.37
C GLY A 235 -4.83 7.78 -8.56
N ALA A 236 -6.03 7.50 -8.07
CA ALA A 236 -6.76 8.44 -7.24
C ALA A 236 -6.30 8.48 -5.77
N GLY A 237 -5.27 7.70 -5.42
CA GLY A 237 -4.72 7.66 -4.07
C GLY A 237 -5.25 6.52 -3.21
N ASN A 238 -5.09 6.64 -1.89
CA ASN A 238 -5.45 5.63 -0.90
C ASN A 238 -6.45 6.16 0.13
N CYS A 239 -6.79 5.34 1.12
CA CYS A 239 -7.46 5.81 2.33
C CYS A 239 -6.63 6.94 2.98
N ASN A 240 -7.28 8.05 3.29
CA ASN A 240 -6.68 9.18 3.99
C ASN A 240 -6.41 8.82 5.46
N LEU A 241 -5.14 8.88 5.87
CA LEU A 241 -4.72 8.59 7.24
C LEU A 241 -5.44 9.48 8.25
N GLU A 242 -5.55 10.78 7.98
CA GLU A 242 -6.21 11.74 8.84
C GLU A 242 -7.70 11.41 9.07
N LEU A 243 -8.39 10.82 8.08
CA LEU A 243 -9.77 10.39 8.23
C LEU A 243 -9.86 9.10 9.06
N LEU A 244 -8.98 8.14 8.79
CA LEU A 244 -8.92 6.88 9.53
C LEU A 244 -8.62 7.10 11.01
N LEU A 245 -7.59 7.88 11.36
CA LEU A 245 -7.23 8.14 12.75
C LEU A 245 -8.37 8.82 13.52
N ASN A 246 -9.05 9.81 12.92
CA ASN A 246 -10.21 10.46 13.49
C ASN A 246 -11.39 9.49 13.72
N PHE A 247 -11.63 8.58 12.77
CA PHE A 247 -12.72 7.60 12.84
C PHE A 247 -12.55 6.62 14.01
N LEU A 248 -11.32 6.15 14.25
CA LEU A 248 -11.05 5.12 15.26
C LEU A 248 -11.34 5.59 16.69
N LYS A 249 -11.31 6.91 16.96
CA LYS A 249 -11.55 7.51 18.28
C LYS A 249 -10.74 6.84 19.40
N ASN A 250 -9.52 6.40 19.07
CA ASN A 250 -8.62 5.76 20.01
C ASN A 250 -7.69 6.85 20.59
N PRO A 251 -7.64 7.04 21.92
CA PRO A 251 -6.83 8.09 22.56
C PRO A 251 -5.33 7.92 22.35
N LYS A 252 -4.89 6.77 21.84
CA LYS A 252 -3.52 6.57 21.37
C LYS A 252 -3.14 7.49 20.21
N PHE A 253 -4.09 7.81 19.32
CA PHE A 253 -3.80 8.56 18.11
C PHE A 253 -4.00 10.06 18.31
N ASP A 254 -3.07 10.84 17.78
CA ASP A 254 -3.17 12.29 17.70
C ASP A 254 -3.10 12.73 16.23
N VAL A 255 -4.19 13.28 15.70
CA VAL A 255 -4.22 13.67 14.28
C VAL A 255 -3.55 15.03 14.02
N ARG A 256 -3.24 15.82 15.06
CA ARG A 256 -2.69 17.18 14.88
C ARG A 256 -1.36 17.21 14.12
N PRO A 257 -0.37 16.32 14.38
CA PRO A 257 0.86 16.26 13.61
C PRO A 257 0.62 15.93 12.13
N VAL A 258 -0.37 15.09 11.82
CA VAL A 258 -0.76 14.74 10.44
C VAL A 258 -1.29 15.98 9.71
N TYR A 259 -2.21 16.74 10.32
CA TYR A 259 -2.69 17.98 9.69
C TYR A 259 -1.59 19.04 9.56
N LYS A 260 -0.65 19.11 10.51
CA LYS A 260 0.49 20.02 10.43
C LYS A 260 1.37 19.69 9.22
N VAL A 261 1.78 18.43 9.05
CA VAL A 261 2.60 18.05 7.88
C VAL A 261 1.82 18.19 6.58
N ILE A 262 0.49 17.98 6.58
CA ILE A 262 -0.35 18.27 5.41
C ILE A 262 -0.22 19.74 5.00
N GLN A 263 -0.34 20.66 5.96
CA GLN A 263 -0.23 22.10 5.70
C GLN A 263 1.17 22.50 5.21
N GLU A 264 2.21 21.98 5.86
CA GLU A 264 3.59 22.40 5.64
C GLU A 264 4.20 21.76 4.38
N GLU A 265 3.88 20.49 4.10
CA GLU A 265 4.55 19.70 3.04
C GLU A 265 3.59 19.32 1.90
N PHE A 266 2.40 18.81 2.20
CA PHE A 266 1.51 18.26 1.17
C PHE A 266 0.78 19.35 0.37
N VAL A 267 0.37 20.44 1.00
CA VAL A 267 -0.28 21.56 0.30
C VAL A 267 0.66 22.19 -0.75
N PRO A 268 1.95 22.45 -0.46
CA PRO A 268 2.93 22.79 -1.48
C PRO A 268 3.10 21.69 -2.54
N LEU A 269 3.27 20.43 -2.13
CA LEU A 269 3.51 19.30 -3.04
C LEU A 269 2.38 19.13 -4.07
N ARG A 270 1.11 19.39 -3.70
CA ARG A 270 -0.05 19.35 -4.62
C ARG A 270 0.05 20.30 -5.82
N ARG A 271 0.93 21.32 -5.75
CA ARG A 271 1.17 22.24 -6.86
C ARG A 271 2.12 21.66 -7.90
N GLU A 272 2.89 20.64 -7.52
CA GLU A 272 3.91 20.00 -8.35
C GLU A 272 3.46 18.64 -8.86
N ILE A 273 2.71 17.91 -8.02
CA ILE A 273 2.29 16.53 -8.29
C ILE A 273 0.78 16.43 -8.10
N GLU A 274 0.11 15.87 -9.10
CA GLU A 274 -1.32 15.57 -9.02
C GLU A 274 -1.55 14.20 -8.37
N TRP A 275 -2.41 14.17 -7.34
CA TRP A 275 -3.03 12.94 -6.84
C TRP A 275 -4.43 13.25 -6.30
N GLY A 276 -5.24 12.20 -6.23
CA GLY A 276 -6.65 12.30 -5.86
C GLY A 276 -7.56 11.96 -7.04
N PHE A 277 -8.86 11.95 -6.75
CA PHE A 277 -9.87 11.61 -7.72
C PHE A 277 -9.86 12.53 -8.96
N ASN A 278 -10.03 11.92 -10.12
CA ASN A 278 -10.48 12.55 -11.36
C ASN A 278 -11.29 11.53 -12.17
N ASP A 279 -12.03 11.99 -13.18
CA ASP A 279 -12.93 11.13 -13.95
C ASP A 279 -12.20 9.98 -14.66
N ILE A 280 -10.95 10.18 -15.11
CA ILE A 280 -10.15 9.15 -15.78
C ILE A 280 -9.79 8.00 -14.81
N TYR A 281 -9.38 8.33 -13.58
CA TYR A 281 -9.17 7.32 -12.54
C TYR A 281 -10.48 6.68 -12.08
N GLY A 282 -11.57 7.46 -12.00
CA GLY A 282 -12.91 6.96 -11.72
C GLY A 282 -13.37 5.92 -12.72
N ILE A 283 -13.20 6.20 -14.02
CA ILE A 283 -13.49 5.27 -15.11
C ILE A 283 -12.66 3.98 -14.96
N SER A 284 -11.35 4.10 -14.71
CA SER A 284 -10.48 2.92 -14.51
C SER A 284 -10.93 2.05 -13.34
N GLY A 285 -11.33 2.67 -12.22
CA GLY A 285 -11.84 1.94 -11.05
C GLY A 285 -13.18 1.26 -11.33
N PHE A 286 -14.12 2.00 -11.93
CA PHE A 286 -15.44 1.49 -12.31
C PHE A 286 -15.35 0.29 -13.27
N LEU A 287 -14.45 0.35 -14.24
CA LEU A 287 -14.22 -0.74 -15.20
C LEU A 287 -13.32 -1.86 -14.65
N ASN A 288 -12.86 -1.77 -13.39
CA ASN A 288 -11.94 -2.73 -12.78
C ASN A 288 -10.66 -2.95 -13.61
N GLN A 289 -10.12 -1.87 -14.19
CA GLN A 289 -8.94 -1.88 -15.06
C GLN A 289 -7.70 -1.36 -14.33
N HIS A 290 -6.53 -1.90 -14.69
CA HIS A 290 -5.26 -1.44 -14.13
C HIS A 290 -5.05 0.07 -14.40
N PRO A 291 -4.68 0.89 -13.39
CA PRO A 291 -4.60 2.35 -13.53
C PRO A 291 -3.47 2.85 -14.47
N ARG A 292 -2.73 1.95 -15.13
CA ARG A 292 -1.53 2.31 -15.91
C ARG A 292 -1.90 3.15 -17.13
N ASP A 293 -2.96 2.78 -17.83
CA ASP A 293 -3.39 3.53 -19.01
C ASP A 293 -4.04 4.86 -18.63
N ALA A 294 -4.82 4.89 -17.54
CA ALA A 294 -5.30 6.13 -16.94
C ALA A 294 -4.14 7.08 -16.57
N MET A 295 -3.08 6.57 -15.94
CA MET A 295 -1.88 7.35 -15.60
C MET A 295 -1.16 7.87 -16.85
N LYS A 296 -1.01 7.06 -17.91
CA LYS A 296 -0.42 7.52 -19.18
C LYS A 296 -1.21 8.67 -19.79
N ILE A 297 -2.55 8.59 -19.76
CA ILE A 297 -3.41 9.66 -20.28
C ILE A 297 -3.31 10.92 -19.42
N ARG A 298 -3.34 10.79 -18.09
CA ARG A 298 -3.17 11.93 -17.18
C ARG A 298 -1.80 12.61 -17.32
N ALA A 299 -0.75 11.86 -17.65
CA ALA A 299 0.58 12.41 -17.92
C ALA A 299 0.68 13.15 -19.27
N ASN A 300 -0.31 13.02 -20.17
CA ASN A 300 -0.31 13.68 -21.46
C ASN A 300 -1.11 15.01 -21.41
N PRO A 301 -0.47 16.19 -21.58
CA PRO A 301 -1.14 17.49 -21.46
C PRO A 301 -2.34 17.70 -22.38
N GLU A 302 -2.39 17.04 -23.54
CA GLU A 302 -3.46 17.18 -24.53
C GLU A 302 -4.64 16.23 -24.30
N LEU A 303 -4.39 15.11 -23.60
CA LEU A 303 -5.36 14.04 -23.39
C LEU A 303 -5.88 13.97 -21.96
N LYS A 304 -5.16 14.56 -21.00
CA LYS A 304 -5.43 14.40 -19.57
C LYS A 304 -6.88 14.71 -19.19
N ASP A 305 -7.54 15.66 -19.84
CA ASP A 305 -8.92 16.07 -19.51
C ASP A 305 -9.97 15.46 -20.46
N ARG A 306 -9.59 14.53 -21.33
CA ARG A 306 -10.50 13.86 -22.30
C ARG A 306 -11.13 12.59 -21.73
N CYS A 307 -11.86 12.72 -20.62
CA CYS A 307 -12.46 11.57 -19.93
C CYS A 307 -13.47 10.80 -20.79
N TYR A 308 -14.24 11.48 -21.65
CA TYR A 308 -15.17 10.83 -22.57
C TYR A 308 -14.46 9.95 -23.61
N ASP A 309 -13.41 10.46 -24.25
CA ASP A 309 -12.62 9.69 -25.22
C ASP A 309 -11.91 8.51 -24.55
N PHE A 310 -11.41 8.72 -23.33
CA PHE A 310 -10.85 7.65 -22.51
C PHE A 310 -11.88 6.57 -22.22
N TYR A 311 -13.10 6.94 -21.79
CA TYR A 311 -14.20 5.99 -21.54
C TYR A 311 -14.53 5.16 -22.78
N LEU A 312 -14.72 5.80 -23.93
CA LEU A 312 -15.00 5.11 -25.19
C LEU A 312 -13.88 4.15 -25.59
N LYS A 313 -12.62 4.54 -25.37
CA LYS A 313 -11.47 3.67 -25.64
C LYS A 313 -11.44 2.48 -24.68
N SER A 314 -11.66 2.71 -23.38
CA SER A 314 -11.64 1.66 -22.36
C SER A 314 -12.73 0.61 -22.56
N LEU A 315 -13.91 1.00 -23.06
CA LEU A 315 -14.97 0.05 -23.42
C LEU A 315 -14.64 -0.82 -24.64
N ARG A 316 -13.85 -0.29 -25.58
CA ARG A 316 -13.43 -1.03 -26.79
C ARG A 316 -12.32 -2.02 -26.49
N LEU A 317 -11.47 -1.72 -25.51
CA LEU A 317 -10.39 -2.62 -25.07
C LEU A 317 -10.92 -3.89 -24.36
N ASP A 318 -12.18 -3.91 -23.92
CA ASP A 318 -12.85 -5.13 -23.41
C ASP A 318 -13.44 -6.01 -24.54
N GLN A 319 -13.46 -5.54 -25.78
CA GLN A 319 -13.77 -6.37 -26.96
C GLN A 319 -12.44 -6.79 -27.58
N GLY A 320 -11.87 -7.87 -27.05
CA GLY A 320 -10.53 -8.35 -27.41
C GLY A 320 -10.25 -8.40 -28.92
N ASP A 321 -9.10 -7.84 -29.29
CA ASP A 321 -8.27 -8.32 -30.40
C ASP A 321 -7.34 -9.43 -29.87
#